data_AF-A0A9D9PTD1-F1
#
_entry.id   AF-A0A9D9PTD1-F1
#
_cell.length_a   1.000
_cell.length_b   1.000
_cell.length_c   1.000
_cell.angle_alpha   90.00
_cell.angle_beta   90.00
_cell.angle_gamma   90.00
#
_symmetry.space_group_name_H-M   'P 1'
#
loop_
_entity.id
_entity.type
_entity.pdbx_description
1 polymer ?
#
loop_
_entity_poly.entity_id
_entity_poly.type
_entity_poly.pdbx_seq_one_letter_code
_entity_poly.pdbx_strand_id
1 'polypeptide(L)'
;MEYVNPDFFKALPKQERFTQRMDEGQARKKSAELTAKGVEHSAVFGGEKSAVTVAKKDSQRAFFSRGRMQRDAQRISGRGQQKPQQREQTPKKRKNQGLE
;
A
#
# COMPACT_ATOMS: atom_id res chain seq x y z
N MET A 1 21.67 -2.26 17.68
CA MET A 1 21.10 -2.27 16.32
C MET A 1 21.12 -3.70 15.84
N GLU A 2 19.94 -4.26 15.53
CA GLU A 2 19.78 -5.59 15.00
C GLU A 2 19.58 -5.51 13.48
N TYR A 3 20.27 -6.38 12.74
CA TYR A 3 20.22 -6.39 11.27
C TYR A 3 19.65 -7.70 10.77
N VAL A 4 18.65 -7.61 9.91
CA VAL A 4 18.07 -8.76 9.20
C VAL A 4 18.61 -8.74 7.78
N ASN A 5 19.22 -9.86 7.38
CA ASN A 5 19.78 -10.07 6.05
C ASN A 5 20.61 -8.87 5.54
N PRO A 6 21.67 -8.46 6.27
CA PRO A 6 22.52 -7.33 5.86
C PRO A 6 23.28 -7.60 4.55
N ASP A 7 23.45 -8.86 4.18
CA ASP A 7 24.15 -9.26 2.96
C ASP A 7 23.35 -8.86 1.71
N PHE A 8 22.04 -9.06 1.71
CA PHE A 8 21.14 -8.59 0.66
C PHE A 8 21.26 -7.08 0.40
N PHE A 9 21.37 -6.29 1.47
CA PHE A 9 21.59 -4.84 1.35
C PHE A 9 22.93 -4.51 0.68
N LYS A 10 23.99 -5.25 1.02
CA LYS A 10 25.33 -5.05 0.45
C LYS A 10 25.40 -5.49 -1.02
N ALA A 11 24.77 -6.62 -1.34
CA ALA A 11 24.74 -7.22 -2.67
C ALA A 11 23.92 -6.39 -3.67
N LEU A 12 22.82 -5.76 -3.23
CA LEU A 12 22.02 -4.89 -4.11
C LEU A 12 22.79 -3.62 -4.48
N PRO A 13 22.77 -3.16 -5.74
CA PRO A 13 23.33 -1.85 -6.10
C PRO A 13 22.42 -0.72 -5.60
N LYS A 14 23.01 0.44 -5.28
CA LYS A 14 22.32 1.58 -4.65
C LYS A 14 21.07 2.05 -5.41
N GLN A 15 21.09 1.94 -6.74
CA GLN A 15 19.99 2.34 -7.63
C GLN A 15 18.78 1.40 -7.56
N GLU A 16 18.99 0.16 -7.10
CA GLU A 16 17.96 -0.87 -6.93
C GLU A 16 17.52 -1.03 -5.48
N ARG A 17 18.11 -0.28 -4.53
CA ARG A 17 17.69 -0.30 -3.13
C ARG A 17 16.50 0.63 -2.93
N PHE A 18 15.39 0.09 -2.42
CA PHE A 18 14.27 0.90 -1.93
C PHE A 18 14.22 0.81 -0.41
N THR A 19 14.66 1.88 0.26
CA THR A 19 14.70 1.96 1.73
C THR A 19 13.55 2.80 2.25
N GLN A 20 12.76 2.25 3.18
CA GLN A 20 11.74 2.99 3.90
C GLN A 20 12.09 3.07 5.38
N ARG A 21 12.24 4.29 5.90
CA ARG A 21 12.43 4.54 7.34
C ARG A 21 11.08 4.47 8.04
N MET A 22 11.06 3.84 9.21
CA MET A 22 9.87 3.70 10.05
C MET A 22 10.27 3.30 11.46
N ASP A 23 9.34 3.39 12.41
CA ASP A 23 9.53 2.92 13.78
C ASP A 23 9.90 1.44 13.87
N GLU A 24 10.63 1.07 14.92
CA GLU A 24 11.09 -0.31 15.13
C GLU A 24 9.95 -1.33 15.12
N GLY A 25 8.83 -1.02 15.80
CA GLY A 25 7.65 -1.88 15.81
C GLY A 25 7.03 -2.05 14.42
N GLN A 26 7.02 -0.99 13.61
CA GLN A 26 6.56 -1.05 12.22
C GLN A 26 7.54 -1.83 11.34
N ALA A 27 8.84 -1.61 11.50
CA ALA A 27 9.89 -2.28 10.74
C ALA A 27 9.85 -3.80 10.99
N ARG A 28 9.71 -4.23 12.24
CA ARG A 28 9.58 -5.65 12.61
C ARG A 28 8.36 -6.30 11.99
N LYS A 29 7.19 -5.65 12.12
CA LYS A 29 5.95 -6.13 11.52
C LYS A 29 6.06 -6.22 9.99
N LYS A 30 6.67 -5.22 9.37
CA LYS A 30 6.87 -5.15 7.92
C LYS A 30 7.83 -6.23 7.43
N SER A 31 8.96 -6.42 8.12
CA SER A 31 9.92 -7.49 7.84
C SER A 31 9.24 -8.85 7.91
N ALA A 32 8.48 -9.14 8.96
CA ALA A 32 7.71 -10.38 9.07
C ALA A 32 6.69 -10.56 7.93
N GLU A 33 5.94 -9.50 7.57
CA GLU A 33 5.04 -9.54 6.41
C GLU A 33 5.77 -9.84 5.09
N LEU A 34 6.99 -9.32 4.91
CA LEU A 34 7.80 -9.53 3.70
C LEU A 34 8.32 -10.96 3.65
N THR A 35 8.81 -11.51 4.77
CA THR A 35 9.17 -12.93 4.88
C THR A 35 7.98 -13.82 4.52
N ALA A 36 6.80 -13.55 5.08
CA ALA A 36 5.59 -14.34 4.83
C ALA A 36 5.14 -14.29 3.35
N LYS A 37 5.45 -13.19 2.65
CA LYS A 37 5.17 -13.04 1.21
C LYS A 37 6.28 -13.64 0.32
N GLY A 38 7.34 -14.19 0.90
CA GLY A 38 8.52 -14.66 0.17
C GLY A 38 9.27 -13.54 -0.55
N VAL A 39 9.24 -12.32 -0.01
CA VAL A 39 9.97 -11.18 -0.55
C VAL A 39 11.27 -11.01 0.22
N GLU A 40 12.38 -11.10 -0.50
CA GLU A 40 13.70 -10.84 0.05
C GLU A 40 13.83 -9.37 0.46
N HIS A 41 14.26 -9.16 1.69
CA HIS A 41 14.36 -7.84 2.29
C HIS A 41 15.49 -7.82 3.31
N SER A 42 16.02 -6.62 3.53
CA SER A 42 16.93 -6.31 4.62
C SER A 42 16.24 -5.35 5.57
N ALA A 43 16.45 -5.51 6.87
CA ALA A 43 15.91 -4.59 7.87
C ALA A 43 16.99 -4.22 8.89
N VAL A 44 16.89 -3.02 9.43
CA VAL A 44 17.66 -2.56 10.58
C VAL A 44 16.68 -2.13 11.66
N PHE A 45 16.87 -2.66 12.87
CA PHE A 45 16.11 -2.32 14.07
C PHE A 45 17.04 -1.58 15.03
N GLY A 46 16.74 -0.32 15.27
CA GLY A 46 17.54 0.56 16.11
C GLY A 46 16.69 1.67 16.71
N GLY A 47 15.46 1.34 17.16
CA GLY A 47 14.49 2.31 17.63
C GLY A 47 14.14 3.32 16.54
N GLU A 48 14.50 4.57 16.77
CA GLU A 48 14.31 5.73 15.87
C GLU A 48 15.04 5.59 14.53
N LYS A 49 16.14 4.83 14.48
CA LYS A 49 16.96 4.64 13.27
C LYS A 49 16.55 3.41 12.46
N SER A 50 15.36 2.87 12.72
CA SER A 50 14.89 1.66 12.06
C SER A 50 14.49 1.91 10.60
N ALA A 51 14.78 0.94 9.74
CA ALA A 51 14.48 1.01 8.31
C ALA A 51 14.37 -0.37 7.69
N VAL A 52 13.57 -0.48 6.63
CA VAL A 52 13.43 -1.69 5.82
C VAL A 52 13.83 -1.39 4.39
N THR A 53 14.76 -2.16 3.85
CA THR A 53 15.22 -2.09 2.47
C THR A 53 14.77 -3.31 1.69
N VAL A 54 14.22 -3.09 0.50
CA VAL A 54 13.87 -4.14 -0.46
C VAL A 54 14.47 -3.83 -1.82
N ALA A 55 14.49 -4.81 -2.73
CA ALA A 55 14.80 -4.55 -4.13
C ALA A 55 13.71 -3.68 -4.78
N LYS A 56 14.10 -2.75 -5.65
CA LYS A 56 13.18 -1.82 -6.32
C LYS A 56 12.12 -2.55 -7.13
N LYS A 57 12.47 -3.66 -7.77
CA LYS A 57 11.53 -4.55 -8.49
C LYS A 57 10.43 -5.13 -7.57
N ASP A 58 10.74 -5.33 -6.29
CA ASP A 58 9.81 -5.87 -5.28
C ASP A 58 9.17 -4.80 -4.39
N SER A 59 9.64 -3.55 -4.48
CA SER A 59 9.14 -2.41 -3.69
C SER A 59 7.62 -2.24 -3.81
N GLN A 60 7.07 -2.46 -5.00
CA GLN A 60 5.63 -2.40 -5.23
C GLN A 60 4.89 -3.50 -4.44
N ARG A 61 5.39 -4.75 -4.44
CA ARG A 61 4.78 -5.86 -3.68
C ARG A 61 4.95 -5.68 -2.17
N ALA A 62 6.08 -5.08 -1.77
CA ALA A 62 6.44 -4.84 -0.38
C ALA A 62 5.60 -3.73 0.28
N PHE A 63 5.46 -2.60 -0.40
CA PHE A 63 4.87 -1.39 0.15
C PHE A 63 3.48 -1.07 -0.42
N PHE A 64 3.26 -1.32 -1.71
CA PHE A 64 2.06 -0.92 -2.44
C PHE A 64 1.14 -2.11 -2.73
N SER A 65 0.34 -2.52 -1.74
CA SER A 65 -0.73 -3.49 -1.97
C SER A 65 -1.88 -2.85 -2.76
N ARG A 66 -2.21 -3.34 -3.97
CA ARG A 66 -3.37 -2.87 -4.76
C ARG A 66 -4.68 -2.82 -3.94
N GLY A 67 -4.91 -3.80 -3.07
CA GLY A 67 -6.08 -3.83 -2.18
C GLY A 67 -6.11 -2.73 -1.11
N ARG A 68 -4.94 -2.29 -0.60
CA ARG A 68 -4.88 -1.11 0.28
C ARG A 68 -5.14 0.16 -0.52
N MET A 69 -4.47 0.31 -1.67
CA MET A 69 -4.64 1.48 -2.54
C MET A 69 -6.09 1.68 -2.98
N GLN A 70 -6.81 0.62 -3.32
CA GLN A 70 -8.22 0.72 -3.70
C GLN A 70 -9.12 1.13 -2.52
N ARG A 71 -8.81 0.69 -1.30
CA ARG A 71 -9.56 1.08 -0.09
C ARG A 71 -9.25 2.51 0.32
N ASP A 72 -7.99 2.91 0.26
CA ASP A 72 -7.57 4.30 0.47
C ASP A 72 -8.22 5.21 -0.58
N ALA A 73 -8.16 4.86 -1.87
CA ALA A 73 -8.85 5.59 -2.94
C ALA A 73 -10.36 5.71 -2.71
N GLN A 74 -11.03 4.65 -2.25
CA GLN A 74 -12.45 4.69 -1.86
C GLN A 74 -12.71 5.60 -0.65
N ARG A 75 -11.83 5.60 0.35
CA ARG A 75 -11.96 6.51 1.51
C ARG A 75 -11.74 7.98 1.14
N ILE A 76 -10.77 8.25 0.27
CA ILE A 76 -10.47 9.60 -0.22
C ILE A 76 -11.62 10.07 -1.12
N SER A 77 -12.11 9.21 -2.02
CA SER A 77 -13.29 9.48 -2.86
C SER A 77 -14.57 9.62 -2.05
N GLY A 78 -14.70 8.93 -0.91
CA GLY A 78 -15.85 9.00 -0.02
C GLY A 78 -15.89 10.24 0.89
N ARG A 79 -14.76 10.92 1.09
CA ARG A 79 -14.68 12.20 1.84
C ARG A 79 -14.52 13.43 0.96
N GLY A 80 -14.38 13.26 -0.36
CA GLY A 80 -14.10 14.34 -1.31
C GLY A 80 -15.31 14.98 -2.00
N GLN A 81 -16.55 14.55 -1.72
CA GLN A 81 -17.74 15.23 -2.26
C GLN A 81 -18.46 16.06 -1.19
N GLN A 82 -17.91 17.23 -0.92
CA GLN A 82 -18.79 18.39 -0.84
C GLN A 82 -19.28 18.64 -2.28
N LYS A 83 -20.58 18.43 -2.50
CA LYS A 83 -21.31 18.74 -3.74
C LYS A 83 -20.99 20.17 -4.19
N PRO A 84 -20.77 20.37 -5.51
CA PRO A 84 -21.49 21.36 -6.25
C PRO A 84 -22.56 20.66 -7.09
N GLN A 85 -23.75 21.21 -6.95
CA GLN A 85 -24.97 21.06 -7.72
C GLN A 85 -24.82 20.55 -9.18
N GLN A 86 -25.89 19.88 -9.62
CA GLN A 86 -26.27 19.61 -11.03
C GLN A 86 -25.82 18.28 -11.65
N ARG A 87 -26.72 17.30 -11.57
CA ARG A 87 -27.18 16.53 -12.75
C ARG A 87 -28.53 15.90 -12.45
N GLU A 88 -29.56 16.64 -12.82
CA GLU A 88 -30.84 16.09 -13.27
C GLU A 88 -30.60 14.85 -14.14
N GLN A 89 -31.30 13.76 -13.84
CA GLN A 89 -31.64 12.70 -14.79
C GLN A 89 -32.77 11.86 -14.20
N THR A 90 -33.99 12.38 -14.42
CA THR A 90 -35.25 11.68 -14.72
C THR A 90 -35.42 10.22 -14.28
N PRO A 91 -36.47 9.89 -13.47
CA PRO A 91 -36.91 8.52 -13.32
C PRO A 91 -37.59 8.04 -14.63
N LYS A 92 -36.99 7.01 -15.25
CA LYS A 92 -37.52 6.30 -16.41
C LYS A 92 -38.93 5.77 -16.11
N LYS A 93 -39.88 6.20 -16.95
CA LYS A 93 -41.22 5.63 -17.12
C LYS A 93 -41.18 4.09 -17.10
N ARG A 94 -41.97 3.48 -16.23
CA ARG A 94 -42.52 2.13 -16.42
C ARG A 94 -44.00 2.29 -16.76
N LYS A 95 -44.32 2.36 -18.07
CA LYS A 95 -45.63 1.97 -18.57
C LYS A 95 -45.65 0.44 -18.57
N ASN A 96 -46.64 -0.15 -17.92
CA ASN A 96 -47.29 -1.41 -18.29
C ASN A 96 -48.35 -1.71 -17.24
N GLN A 97 -49.55 -1.18 -17.45
CA GLN A 97 -50.79 -1.86 -17.12
C GLN A 97 -51.78 -1.48 -18.23
N GLY A 98 -51.91 -2.40 -19.18
CA GLY A 98 -53.03 -2.44 -20.10
C GLY A 98 -54.15 -3.27 -19.49
N LEU A 99 -55.37 -2.87 -19.87
CA LEU A 99 -56.61 -3.63 -19.99
C LEU A 99 -56.79 -4.83 -19.06
N GLU A 100 -57.74 -4.71 -18.13
CA GLU A 100 -59.10 -5.27 -18.29
C GLU A 100 -60.09 -4.48 -17.40
#